data_AF-A0A8J5MER6-F1
#
_entry.id   AF-A0A8J5MER6-F1
#
_cell.length_a   1.000
_cell.length_b   1.000
_cell.length_c   1.000
_cell.angle_alpha   90.00
_cell.angle_beta   90.00
_cell.angle_gamma   90.00
#
_symmetry.space_group_name_H-M   'P 1'
#
loop_
_entity.id
_entity.type
_entity.pdbx_description
1 polymer ?
#
loop_
_entity_poly.entity_id
_entity_poly.type
_entity_poly.pdbx_seq_one_letter_code
_entity_poly.pdbx_strand_id
1 'polypeptide(L)'
;MNVPVLRFLVEHGPPLDFRTVGKLIMENRHIEIAWWVTESDRVQIVLEALKKEDKKLIWWILARTRFEDASSQCSIRDAIQCGPNNVSQWIQEDLSGFEECKWCFSPCNNKMEPITGKRKRADNI
;
A
#
# COMPACT_ATOMS: atom_id res chain seq x y z
N MET A 1 1.47 -13.24 22.01
CA MET A 1 2.16 -11.93 22.16
C MET A 1 1.21 -10.96 22.81
N ASN A 2 1.69 -10.01 23.62
CA ASN A 2 0.82 -9.07 24.32
C ASN A 2 0.54 -7.85 23.42
N VAL A 3 -0.49 -7.95 22.58
CA VAL A 3 -0.92 -6.90 21.63
C VAL A 3 -1.15 -5.55 22.31
N PRO A 4 -1.80 -5.47 23.49
CA PRO A 4 -1.89 -4.22 24.26
C PRO A 4 -0.54 -3.55 24.57
N VAL A 5 0.48 -4.32 24.94
CA VAL A 5 1.81 -3.78 25.24
C VAL A 5 2.49 -3.25 23.97
N LEU A 6 2.38 -3.98 22.85
CA LEU A 6 2.93 -3.51 21.58
C LEU A 6 2.26 -2.21 21.14
N ARG A 7 0.92 -2.16 21.21
CA ARG A 7 0.16 -0.94 20.94
C ARG A 7 0.65 0.23 21.78
N PHE A 8 0.75 0.03 23.10
CA PHE A 8 1.22 1.07 24.02
C PHE A 8 2.61 1.59 23.63
N LEU A 9 3.53 0.70 23.26
CA LEU A 9 4.88 1.09 22.84
C LEU A 9 4.90 1.84 21.50
N VAL A 10 4.03 1.49 20.55
CA VAL A 10 3.94 2.20 19.26
C VAL A 10 3.28 3.57 19.42
N GLU A 11 2.25 3.68 20.25
CA GLU A 11 1.49 4.93 20.46
C GLU A 11 2.21 5.92 21.39
N HIS A 12 2.98 5.44 22.38
CA HIS A 12 3.59 6.28 23.42
C HIS A 12 5.11 6.19 23.51
N GLY A 13 5.74 5.27 22.78
CA GLY A 13 7.19 5.15 22.73
C GLY A 13 7.84 6.10 21.72
N PRO A 14 9.16 5.97 21.52
CA PRO A 14 9.85 6.67 20.46
C PRO A 14 9.25 6.30 19.08
N PRO A 15 9.18 7.25 18.13
CA PRO A 15 8.73 6.98 16.78
C PRO A 15 9.51 5.81 16.16
N LEU A 16 8.79 4.84 15.62
CA LEU A 16 9.41 3.74 14.89
C LEU A 16 9.84 4.22 13.51
N ASP A 17 11.12 4.08 13.19
CA ASP A 17 11.57 4.24 11.82
C ASP A 17 11.12 3.06 10.95
N PHE A 18 11.06 3.27 9.63
CA PHE A 18 10.62 2.25 8.68
C PHE A 18 11.44 0.95 8.80
N ARG A 19 12.74 1.06 9.09
CA ARG A 19 13.62 -0.11 9.26
C ARG A 19 13.16 -0.99 10.42
N THR A 20 12.81 -0.37 11.54
CA THR A 20 12.31 -1.05 12.74
C THR A 20 10.93 -1.65 12.48
N VAL A 21 10.04 -0.90 11.82
CA VAL A 21 8.72 -1.39 11.39
C VAL A 21 8.84 -2.63 10.50
N GLY A 22 9.70 -2.56 9.48
CA GLY A 22 9.97 -3.68 8.56
C GLY A 22 10.48 -4.91 9.31
N LYS A 23 11.40 -4.74 10.25
CA LYS A 23 11.91 -5.83 11.09
C LYS A 23 10.80 -6.49 11.92
N LEU A 24 9.97 -5.68 12.58
CA LEU A 24 8.91 -6.19 13.45
C LEU A 24 7.81 -6.91 12.64
N ILE A 25 7.39 -6.36 11.51
CA ILE A 25 6.29 -6.92 10.71
C ILE A 25 6.77 -8.06 9.80
N MET A 26 7.86 -7.87 9.05
CA MET A 26 8.27 -8.82 8.02
C MET A 26 9.14 -9.95 8.56
N GLU A 27 10.09 -9.65 9.47
CA GLU A 27 10.99 -10.67 10.03
C GLU A 27 10.37 -11.34 11.25
N ASN A 28 9.87 -10.55 12.21
CA ASN A 28 9.35 -11.08 13.48
C ASN A 28 7.86 -11.46 13.42
N ARG A 29 7.16 -11.16 12.30
CA ARG A 29 5.75 -11.50 12.06
C ARG A 29 4.77 -10.88 13.05
N HIS A 30 5.06 -9.68 13.57
CA HIS A 30 4.16 -8.90 14.43
C HIS A 30 3.27 -8.00 13.56
N ILE A 31 2.46 -8.62 12.71
CA ILE A 31 1.72 -7.92 11.64
C ILE A 31 0.71 -6.92 12.22
N GLU A 32 0.25 -7.14 13.46
CA GLU A 32 -0.64 -6.25 14.22
C GLU A 32 -0.13 -4.82 14.30
N ILE A 33 1.20 -4.63 14.29
CA ILE A 33 1.83 -3.30 14.32
C ILE A 33 1.39 -2.43 13.15
N ALA A 34 1.01 -3.03 12.02
CA ALA A 34 0.52 -2.28 10.86
C ALA A 34 -0.70 -1.38 11.18
N TRP A 35 -1.47 -1.68 12.25
CA TRP A 35 -2.59 -0.84 12.68
C TRP A 35 -2.17 0.54 13.17
N TRP A 36 -0.94 0.68 13.68
CA TRP A 36 -0.51 1.88 14.40
C TRP A 36 0.64 2.62 13.72
N VAL A 37 1.17 2.10 12.61
CA VAL A 37 2.18 2.79 11.80
C VAL A 37 1.53 3.69 10.76
N THR A 38 2.33 4.52 10.11
CA THR A 38 1.83 5.44 9.08
C THR A 38 1.32 4.68 7.85
N GLU A 39 0.44 5.31 7.08
CA GLU A 39 0.01 4.73 5.80
C GLU A 39 1.19 4.54 4.84
N SER A 40 2.14 5.48 4.81
CA SER A 40 3.34 5.38 3.98
C SER A 40 4.17 4.14 4.31
N ASP A 41 4.38 3.84 5.60
CA ASP A 41 5.06 2.62 6.02
C ASP A 41 4.29 1.37 5.59
N ARG A 42 2.96 1.36 5.75
CA ARG A 42 2.11 0.25 5.28
C ARG A 42 2.24 0.04 3.77
N VAL A 43 2.23 1.12 2.97
CA VAL A 43 2.41 1.03 1.52
C VAL A 43 3.73 0.35 1.20
N GLN A 44 4.84 0.82 1.76
CA GLN A 44 6.15 0.23 1.51
C GLN A 44 6.20 -1.26 1.92
N ILE A 45 5.58 -1.63 3.03
CA ILE A 45 5.47 -3.04 3.45
C ILE A 45 4.67 -3.87 2.44
N VAL A 46 3.54 -3.37 1.95
CA VAL A 46 2.73 -4.07 0.94
C VAL A 46 3.52 -4.25 -0.35
N LEU A 47 4.24 -3.22 -0.81
CA LEU A 47 5.09 -3.30 -2.00
C LEU A 47 6.19 -4.35 -1.85
N GLU A 48 6.85 -4.40 -0.70
CA GLU A 48 7.85 -5.42 -0.39
C GLU A 48 7.26 -6.83 -0.25
N ALA A 49 6.05 -6.93 0.31
CA ALA A 49 5.32 -8.21 0.42
C ALA A 49 4.91 -8.74 -0.96
N LEU A 50 4.47 -7.86 -1.88
CA LEU A 50 4.15 -8.21 -3.27
C LEU A 50 5.38 -8.76 -4.00
N LYS A 51 6.53 -8.10 -3.88
CA LYS A 51 7.80 -8.59 -4.47
C LYS A 51 8.22 -9.97 -3.96
N LYS A 52 7.92 -10.26 -2.69
CA LYS A 52 8.25 -11.55 -2.04
C LYS A 52 7.13 -12.58 -2.15
N GLU A 53 6.04 -12.25 -2.83
CA GLU A 53 4.81 -13.06 -2.93
C GLU A 53 4.28 -13.49 -1.54
N ASP A 54 4.46 -12.66 -0.51
CA ASP A 54 4.02 -12.95 0.86
C ASP A 54 2.51 -12.71 1.02
N LYS A 55 1.73 -13.65 0.48
CA LYS A 55 0.26 -13.62 0.45
C LYS A 55 -0.35 -13.38 1.83
N LYS A 56 0.22 -13.96 2.89
CA LYS A 56 -0.29 -13.78 4.26
C LYS A 56 -0.17 -12.33 4.71
N LEU A 57 0.98 -11.71 4.45
CA LEU A 57 1.21 -10.31 4.81
C LEU A 57 0.36 -9.36 3.97
N ILE A 58 0.26 -9.61 2.65
CA ILE A 58 -0.59 -8.85 1.73
C ILE A 58 -2.04 -8.87 2.19
N TRP A 59 -2.60 -10.08 2.37
CA TRP A 59 -3.99 -10.27 2.80
C TRP A 59 -4.26 -9.54 4.10
N TRP A 60 -3.39 -9.72 5.10
CA TRP A 60 -3.62 -9.15 6.43
C TRP A 60 -3.65 -7.63 6.37
N ILE A 61 -2.70 -6.99 5.67
CA ILE A 61 -2.65 -5.54 5.60
C ILE A 61 -3.82 -4.98 4.79
N LEU A 62 -4.07 -5.51 3.59
CA LEU A 62 -5.13 -4.99 2.71
C LEU A 62 -6.54 -5.19 3.29
N ALA A 63 -6.81 -6.33 3.93
CA ALA A 63 -8.14 -6.62 4.47
C ALA A 63 -8.40 -6.01 5.85
N ARG A 64 -7.37 -5.53 6.56
CA ARG A 64 -7.50 -5.10 7.98
C ARG A 64 -7.00 -3.69 8.24
N THR A 65 -6.51 -2.98 7.23
CA THR A 65 -6.08 -1.58 7.34
C THR A 65 -6.68 -0.75 6.20
N ARG A 66 -6.76 0.56 6.41
CA ARG A 66 -7.25 1.49 5.38
C ARG A 66 -6.09 2.20 4.69
N PHE A 67 -6.31 2.45 3.41
CA PHE A 67 -5.48 3.31 2.56
C PHE A 67 -6.39 4.40 2.03
N GLU A 68 -6.28 5.60 2.60
CA GLU A 68 -7.15 6.73 2.26
C GLU A 68 -6.54 7.61 1.17
N ASP A 69 -5.21 7.63 1.06
CA ASP A 69 -4.52 8.42 0.06
C ASP A 69 -4.59 7.75 -1.34
N ALA A 70 -5.04 8.52 -2.33
CA ALA A 70 -5.17 8.05 -3.70
C ALA A 70 -3.82 7.61 -4.31
N SER A 71 -2.73 8.29 -3.96
CA SER A 71 -1.39 7.92 -4.41
C SER A 71 -0.91 6.61 -3.78
N SER A 72 -1.26 6.34 -2.50
CA SER A 72 -1.02 5.05 -1.84
C SER A 72 -1.75 3.92 -2.57
N GLN A 73 -3.05 4.12 -2.82
CA GLN A 73 -3.87 3.14 -3.54
C GLN A 73 -3.34 2.88 -4.95
N CYS A 74 -2.99 3.92 -5.70
CA CYS A 74 -2.44 3.74 -7.05
C CYS A 74 -1.08 3.04 -7.03
N SER A 75 -0.18 3.39 -6.10
CA SER A 75 1.13 2.73 -5.98
C SER A 75 1.00 1.23 -5.74
N ILE A 76 0.11 0.82 -4.82
CA ILE A 76 -0.13 -0.59 -4.52
C ILE A 76 -0.77 -1.29 -5.72
N ARG A 77 -1.75 -0.66 -6.35
CA ARG A 77 -2.46 -1.22 -7.50
C ARG A 77 -1.53 -1.46 -8.69
N ASP A 78 -0.70 -0.47 -9.02
CA ASP A 78 0.27 -0.59 -10.09
C ASP A 78 1.24 -1.74 -9.80
N ALA A 79 1.68 -1.90 -8.55
CA ALA A 79 2.51 -3.04 -8.15
C ALA A 79 1.80 -4.39 -8.26
N ILE A 80 0.49 -4.46 -7.98
CA ILE A 80 -0.32 -5.67 -8.19
C ILE A 80 -0.44 -6.00 -9.69
N GLN A 81 -0.66 -4.99 -10.52
CA GLN A 81 -0.84 -5.16 -11.97
C GLN A 81 0.46 -5.50 -12.70
N CYS A 82 1.59 -4.92 -12.27
CA CYS A 82 2.91 -5.21 -12.80
C CYS A 82 3.58 -6.43 -12.16
N GLY A 83 2.98 -7.00 -11.11
CA GLY A 83 3.51 -8.14 -10.37
C GLY A 83 3.30 -9.48 -11.08
N PRO A 84 3.76 -10.59 -10.46
CA PRO A 84 3.53 -11.94 -10.96
C PRO A 84 2.03 -12.26 -11.09
N ASN A 85 1.61 -12.81 -12.24
CA ASN A 85 0.20 -13.12 -12.54
C ASN A 85 -0.48 -13.98 -11.46
N ASN A 86 0.25 -14.90 -10.82
CA ASN A 86 -0.26 -15.76 -9.76
C ASN A 86 -0.66 -14.98 -8.49
N VAL A 87 0.04 -13.88 -8.18
CA VAL A 87 -0.30 -13.00 -7.05
C VAL A 87 -1.48 -12.12 -7.40
N SER A 88 -1.51 -11.53 -8.60
CA SER A 88 -2.61 -10.68 -9.06
C SER A 88 -3.93 -11.46 -9.13
N GLN A 89 -3.90 -12.68 -9.69
CA GLN A 89 -5.07 -13.57 -9.73
C GLN A 89 -5.53 -13.94 -8.31
N TRP A 90 -4.60 -14.30 -7.43
CA TRP A 90 -4.92 -14.63 -6.05
C TRP A 90 -5.56 -13.44 -5.30
N ILE A 91 -5.08 -12.21 -5.50
CA ILE A 91 -5.70 -11.00 -4.93
C ILE A 91 -7.13 -10.85 -5.44
N GLN A 92 -7.38 -11.06 -6.73
CA GLN A 92 -8.72 -10.97 -7.28
C GLN A 92 -9.66 -12.05 -6.72
N GLU A 93 -9.20 -13.28 -6.57
CA GLU A 93 -10.00 -14.39 -6.06
C GLU A 93 -10.28 -14.25 -4.56
N ASP A 94 -9.26 -13.95 -3.76
CA ASP A 94 -9.36 -14.01 -2.29
C ASP A 94 -9.73 -12.67 -1.65
N LEU A 95 -9.45 -11.52 -2.29
CA LEU A 95 -9.70 -10.20 -1.72
C LEU A 95 -10.89 -9.44 -2.33
N SER A 96 -11.50 -9.92 -3.42
CA SER A 96 -12.63 -9.23 -4.06
C SER A 96 -13.88 -9.13 -3.17
N GLY A 97 -14.05 -10.03 -2.21
CA GLY A 97 -15.14 -10.00 -1.24
C GLY A 97 -15.00 -8.97 -0.11
N PHE A 98 -13.83 -8.34 0.04
CA PHE A 98 -13.55 -7.36 1.09
C PHE A 98 -13.80 -5.94 0.57
N GLU A 99 -14.69 -5.20 1.21
CA GLU A 99 -15.02 -3.82 0.84
C GLU A 99 -13.78 -2.93 0.87
N GLU A 100 -12.90 -3.14 1.86
CA GLU A 100 -11.63 -2.45 2.05
C GLU A 100 -10.65 -2.67 0.89
N CYS A 101 -10.83 -3.72 0.10
CA CYS A 101 -9.96 -4.10 -1.01
C CYS A 101 -10.53 -3.74 -2.39
N LYS A 102 -11.77 -3.22 -2.49
CA LYS A 102 -12.40 -2.95 -3.80
C LYS A 102 -11.61 -1.98 -4.66
N TRP A 103 -10.90 -1.02 -4.05
CA TRP A 103 -10.06 -0.09 -4.78
C TRP A 103 -8.86 -0.78 -5.46
N CYS A 104 -8.45 -1.98 -5.05
CA CYS A 104 -7.37 -2.71 -5.72
C CYS A 104 -7.71 -3.07 -7.18
N PHE A 105 -9.00 -3.09 -7.54
CA PHE A 105 -9.48 -3.56 -8.85
C PHE A 105 -9.95 -2.45 -9.79
N SER A 106 -10.07 -1.23 -9.30
CA SER A 106 -10.53 -0.08 -10.10
C SER A 106 -9.37 0.63 -10.81
N PRO A 107 -9.54 1.25 -11.97
CA PRO A 107 -8.47 2.04 -12.61
C PRO A 107 -7.96 3.18 -11.72
N CYS A 108 -6.67 3.51 -11.83
CA CYS A 108 -6.14 4.71 -11.18
C CYS A 108 -6.63 5.93 -11.94
N ASN A 109 -7.55 6.69 -11.34
CA ASN A 109 -8.03 7.95 -11.89
C ASN A 109 -7.00 9.06 -11.62
N ASN A 110 -5.79 8.89 -12.13
CA ASN A 110 -4.86 10.01 -12.28
C ASN A 110 -5.34 10.84 -13.47
N LYS A 111 -6.42 11.60 -13.31
CA LYS A 111 -6.69 12.72 -14.22
C LYS A 111 -5.63 13.79 -13.94
N MET A 112 -4.43 13.59 -14.47
CA MET A 112 -3.57 14.72 -14.82
C MET A 112 -4.35 15.54 -15.84
N GLU A 113 -4.83 16.72 -15.45
CA GLU A 113 -5.30 17.68 -16.45
C GLU A 113 -4.14 17.93 -17.42
N PRO A 114 -4.34 17.78 -18.74
CA PRO A 114 -3.31 18.14 -19.68
C PRO A 114 -3.08 19.64 -19.57
N ILE A 115 -1.88 20.04 -19.16
CA ILE A 115 -1.42 21.42 -19.24
C ILE A 115 -1.43 21.77 -20.75
N THR A 116 -2.49 22.45 -21.19
CA THR A 116 -2.63 22.93 -22.56
C THR A 116 -1.67 24.10 -22.77
N GLY A 117 -0.39 23.78 -22.99
CA GLY A 117 0.61 24.74 -23.44
C GLY A 117 0.26 25.21 -24.86
N LYS A 118 -0.47 26.32 -24.98
CA LYS A 118 -0.63 27.04 -26.24
C LYS A 118 0.73 27.56 -26.72
N ARG A 119 1.40 26.80 -27.60
CA ARG A 119 2.48 27.36 -28.42
C ARG A 119 1.86 28.31 -29.45
N LYS A 120 1.93 29.62 -29.20
CA LYS A 120 1.78 30.62 -30.27
C LYS A 120 3.00 30.50 -31.18
N ARG A 121 2.81 30.00 -32.40
CA ARG A 121 3.73 30.28 -33.51
C ARG A 121 3.59 31.78 -33.80
N ALA A 122 4.67 32.52 -33.63
CA ALA A 122 4.83 33.82 -34.27
C ALA A 122 5.41 33.53 -35.66
N ASP A 123 4.58 33.71 -36.68
CA ASP A 123 5.04 33.84 -38.05
C ASP A 123 5.62 35.26 -38.18
N ASN A 124 6.92 35.37 -38.41
CA ASN A 124 7.56 36.62 -38.80
C ASN A 124 7.57 36.72 -40.32
N ILE A 125 6.97 37.79 -40.82
CA ILE A 125 7.16 38.36 -42.16
C ILE A 125 8.54 39.03 -42.21
#